data_AF-A0A821MMS4-F1
#
_entry.id   AF-A0A821MMS4-F1
#
_cell.length_a   1.000
_cell.length_b   1.000
_cell.length_c   1.000
_cell.angle_alpha   90.00
_cell.angle_beta   90.00
_cell.angle_gamma   90.00
#
_symmetry.space_group_name_H-M   'P 1'
#
loop_
_entity.id
_entity.type
_entity.pdbx_description
1 polymer ?
#
loop_
_entity_poly.entity_id
_entity_poly.type
_entity_poly.pdbx_seq_one_letter_code
_entity_poly.pdbx_strand_id
1 'polypeptide(L)'
;MATATTDRNLCDTCQKTKGISKCEGCSKIFCYNHFVGHRQELNKQLDEVEVTRDVFWQSLSEQISKPQNHILVQKINDWERDSIQLIRQTAD
;
A
#
# COMPACT_ATOMS: atom_id res chain seq x y z
N MET A 1 5.35 -31.30 42.23
CA MET A 1 4.32 -30.25 42.08
C MET A 1 4.24 -29.89 40.61
N ALA A 2 3.16 -30.26 39.91
CA ALA A 2 2.97 -29.90 38.52
C ALA A 2 2.29 -28.52 38.47
N THR A 3 3.03 -27.48 38.08
CA THR A 3 2.44 -26.19 37.71
C THR A 3 1.75 -26.36 36.37
N ALA A 4 0.45 -26.62 36.40
CA ALA A 4 -0.40 -26.49 35.23
C ALA A 4 -0.42 -25.00 34.83
N THR A 5 0.39 -24.64 33.83
CA THR A 5 0.21 -23.38 33.11
C THR A 5 -1.08 -23.52 32.31
N THR A 6 -2.21 -23.19 32.93
CA THR A 6 -3.40 -22.84 32.16
C THR A 6 -2.99 -21.70 31.25
N ASP A 7 -2.94 -21.94 29.93
CA ASP A 7 -2.92 -20.89 28.92
C ASP A 7 -4.15 -20.03 29.15
N ARG A 8 -3.98 -19.00 29.97
CA ARG A 8 -5.02 -18.02 30.21
C ARG A 8 -5.07 -17.24 28.91
N ASN A 9 -6.16 -17.41 28.17
CA ASN A 9 -6.48 -16.54 27.06
C ASN A 9 -6.60 -15.11 27.62
N LEU A 10 -5.54 -14.33 27.46
CA LEU A 10 -5.41 -12.97 27.96
C LEU A 10 -5.48 -12.01 26.76
N CYS A 11 -6.03 -10.83 26.98
CA CYS A 11 -5.92 -9.77 25.99
C CYS A 11 -4.44 -9.41 25.77
N ASP A 12 -3.96 -9.46 24.53
CA ASP A 12 -2.59 -9.14 24.15
C ASP A 12 -2.21 -7.68 24.52
N THR A 13 -3.20 -6.78 24.59
CA THR A 13 -2.98 -5.37 24.91
C THR A 13 -2.94 -5.09 26.42
N CYS A 14 -3.85 -5.66 27.22
CA CYS A 14 -4.00 -5.30 28.63
C CYS A 14 -3.88 -6.45 29.63
N GLN A 15 -3.63 -7.67 29.14
CA GLN A 15 -3.39 -8.86 29.96
C GLN A 15 -4.54 -9.18 30.93
N LYS A 16 -5.79 -8.90 30.52
CA LYS A 16 -7.02 -9.24 31.26
C LYS A 16 -7.78 -10.36 30.56
N THR A 17 -8.46 -11.22 31.31
CA THR A 17 -9.19 -12.42 30.81
C THR A 17 -10.68 -12.18 30.51
N LYS A 18 -11.25 -11.02 30.87
CA LYS A 18 -12.70 -10.81 30.78
C LYS A 18 -13.13 -10.51 29.35
N GLY A 19 -13.96 -11.38 28.76
CA GLY A 19 -14.61 -11.15 27.46
C GLY A 19 -13.59 -11.06 26.33
N ILE A 20 -12.91 -12.18 26.08
CA ILE A 20 -11.87 -12.34 25.07
C ILE A 20 -12.45 -12.70 23.70
N SER A 21 -11.87 -12.15 22.65
CA SER A 21 -12.20 -12.43 21.25
C SER A 21 -10.90 -12.54 20.47
N LYS A 22 -10.79 -13.55 19.62
CA LYS A 22 -9.63 -13.74 18.75
C LYS A 22 -9.90 -13.14 17.38
N CYS A 23 -8.98 -12.35 16.89
CA CYS A 23 -8.95 -11.94 15.50
C CYS A 23 -8.24 -13.04 14.70
N GLU A 24 -8.96 -13.79 13.86
CA GLU A 24 -8.35 -14.86 13.06
C GLU A 24 -7.33 -14.32 12.05
N GLY A 25 -7.58 -13.14 11.47
CA GLY A 25 -6.67 -12.51 10.51
C GLY A 25 -5.32 -12.13 11.11
N CYS A 26 -5.31 -11.65 12.36
CA CYS A 26 -4.07 -11.26 13.05
C CYS A 26 -3.54 -12.34 14.01
N SER A 27 -4.32 -13.40 14.24
CA SER A 27 -4.07 -14.42 15.27
C SER A 27 -3.82 -13.87 16.69
N LYS A 28 -4.39 -12.70 17.01
CA LYS A 28 -4.26 -12.01 18.30
C LYS A 28 -5.55 -12.09 19.12
N ILE A 29 -5.42 -12.11 20.44
CA ILE A 29 -6.51 -12.17 21.41
C ILE A 29 -6.71 -10.80 22.04
N PHE A 30 -7.94 -10.31 22.04
CA PHE A 30 -8.28 -9.00 22.60
C PHE A 30 -9.45 -9.11 23.57
N CYS A 31 -9.50 -8.25 24.59
CA CYS A 31 -10.76 -8.01 25.29
C CYS A 31 -11.67 -7.16 24.39
N TYR A 32 -12.98 -7.18 24.65
CA TYR A 32 -13.98 -6.46 23.84
C TYR A 32 -13.56 -5.03 23.45
N ASN A 33 -13.11 -4.21 24.41
CA ASN A 33 -12.73 -2.82 24.15
C ASN A 33 -11.56 -2.71 23.17
N HIS A 34 -10.51 -3.52 23.34
CA HIS A 34 -9.36 -3.52 22.44
C HIS A 34 -9.67 -4.19 21.10
N PHE A 35 -10.62 -5.13 21.07
CA PHE A 35 -11.10 -5.73 19.83
C PHE A 35 -11.83 -4.70 18.96
N VAL A 36 -12.68 -3.86 19.57
CA VAL A 36 -13.37 -2.77 18.87
C VAL A 36 -12.37 -1.75 18.32
N GLY A 37 -11.41 -1.33 19.14
CA GLY A 37 -10.35 -0.41 18.68
C GLY A 37 -9.49 -1.01 17.56
N HIS A 38 -9.11 -2.29 17.69
CA HIS A 38 -8.38 -3.00 16.64
C HIS A 38 -9.15 -3.03 15.32
N ARG A 39 -10.47 -3.29 15.37
CA ARG A 39 -11.32 -3.29 14.16
C ARG A 39 -11.43 -1.90 13.53
N GLN A 40 -11.54 -0.85 14.34
CA GLN A 40 -11.56 0.53 13.84
C GLN A 40 -10.25 0.88 13.13
N GLU A 41 -9.12 0.50 13.71
CA GLU A 41 -7.81 0.71 13.10
C GLU A 41 -7.67 -0.05 11.77
N LEU A 42 -8.13 -1.31 11.70
CA LEU A 42 -8.15 -2.06 10.44
C LEU A 42 -9.01 -1.39 9.36
N ASN A 43 -10.17 -0.84 9.72
CA ASN A 43 -11.01 -0.11 8.77
C ASN A 43 -10.28 1.14 8.25
N LYS A 44 -9.62 1.89 9.14
CA LYS A 44 -8.85 3.07 8.75
C LYS A 44 -7.71 2.71 7.78
N GLN A 45 -6.98 1.63 8.06
CA GLN A 45 -5.93 1.16 7.15
C GLN A 45 -6.50 0.74 5.79
N LEU A 46 -7.69 0.15 5.76
CA LEU A 46 -8.36 -0.19 4.50
C LEU A 46 -8.71 1.08 3.71
N ASP A 47 -9.28 2.09 4.36
CA ASP A 47 -9.60 3.38 3.73
C ASP A 47 -8.32 4.03 3.13
N GLU A 48 -7.19 3.98 3.85
CA GLU A 48 -5.90 4.48 3.36
C GLU A 48 -5.40 3.71 2.12
N VAL A 49 -5.60 2.39 2.07
CA VAL A 49 -5.27 1.57 0.90
C VAL A 49 -6.15 1.94 -0.29
N GLU A 50 -7.44 2.18 -0.08
CA GLU A 50 -8.35 2.60 -1.15
C GLU A 50 -7.97 3.96 -1.74
N VAL A 51 -7.66 4.93 -0.88
CA VAL A 51 -7.18 6.25 -1.33
C VAL A 51 -5.87 6.11 -2.11
N THR A 52 -4.93 5.31 -1.61
CA THR A 52 -3.64 5.07 -2.29
C THR A 52 -3.85 4.44 -3.67
N ARG A 53 -4.74 3.45 -3.76
CA ARG A 53 -5.12 2.80 -5.02
C ARG A 53 -5.68 3.81 -6.01
N ASP A 54 -6.60 4.68 -5.58
CA ASP A 54 -7.28 5.63 -6.46
C ASP A 54 -6.29 6.68 -7.01
N VAL A 55 -5.41 7.21 -6.15
CA VAL A 55 -4.33 8.12 -6.56
C VAL A 55 -3.38 7.45 -7.54
N PHE A 56 -3.00 6.20 -7.26
CA PHE A 56 -2.14 5.43 -8.16
C PHE A 56 -2.79 5.23 -9.53
N TRP A 57 -4.06 4.82 -9.57
CA TRP A 57 -4.81 4.66 -10.81
C TRP A 57 -4.92 5.95 -11.61
N GLN A 58 -5.19 7.07 -10.94
CA GLN A 58 -5.23 8.37 -11.60
C GLN A 58 -3.89 8.71 -12.25
N SER A 59 -2.79 8.61 -11.50
CA SER A 59 -1.43 8.87 -12.01
C SER A 59 -1.07 7.96 -13.19
N LEU A 60 -1.39 6.67 -13.09
CA LEU A 60 -1.17 5.70 -14.16
C LEU A 60 -1.98 6.04 -15.41
N SER A 61 -3.26 6.37 -15.24
CA SER A 61 -4.15 6.73 -16.35
C SER A 61 -3.69 8.01 -17.06
N GLU A 62 -3.21 9.01 -16.31
CA GLU A 62 -2.65 10.24 -16.86
C GLU A 62 -1.40 9.96 -17.72
N GLN A 63 -0.52 9.07 -17.25
CA GLN A 63 0.66 8.65 -18.01
C GLN A 63 0.29 7.87 -19.28
N ILE A 64 -0.66 6.95 -19.20
CA ILE A 64 -1.14 6.18 -20.36
C ILE A 64 -1.80 7.08 -21.40
N SER A 65 -2.53 8.12 -20.96
CA SER A 65 -3.24 9.03 -21.87
C SER A 65 -2.30 10.00 -22.60
N LYS A 66 -1.11 10.26 -22.04
CA LYS A 66 -0.13 11.20 -22.59
C LYS A 66 1.27 10.57 -22.64
N PRO A 67 1.47 9.48 -23.41
CA PRO A 67 2.74 8.78 -23.48
C PRO A 67 3.88 9.69 -23.95
N GLN A 68 3.58 10.70 -24.78
CA GLN A 68 4.55 11.70 -25.24
C GLN A 68 5.13 12.58 -24.12
N ASN A 69 4.47 12.68 -22.97
CA ASN A 69 4.98 13.42 -21.81
C ASN A 69 5.96 12.57 -20.98
N HIS A 70 6.08 11.28 -21.28
CA HIS A 70 7.02 10.42 -20.59
C HIS A 70 8.45 10.83 -20.95
N ILE A 71 9.30 11.00 -19.94
CA ILE A 71 10.68 11.49 -20.09
C ILE A 71 11.50 10.68 -21.10
N LEU A 72 11.27 9.37 -21.17
CA LEU A 72 11.96 8.51 -22.15
C LEU A 72 11.50 8.78 -23.58
N VAL A 73 10.21 9.03 -23.79
CA VAL A 73 9.67 9.35 -25.12
C VAL A 73 10.18 10.72 -25.57
N GLN A 74 10.27 11.70 -24.66
CA GLN A 74 10.89 13.00 -24.96
C GLN A 74 12.35 12.84 -25.39
N LYS A 75 13.15 12.05 -24.68
CA LYS A 75 14.54 11.77 -25.05
C LYS A 75 14.68 11.09 -26.41
N ILE A 76 13.78 10.17 -26.75
CA ILE A 76 13.76 9.52 -28.07
C ILE A 76 13.46 10.55 -29.15
N ASN A 77 12.45 11.40 -28.94
CA ASN A 77 12.07 12.45 -29.89
C ASN A 77 13.21 13.48 -30.10
N ASP A 78 13.90 13.85 -29.01
CA ASP A 78 15.05 14.75 -29.08
C ASP A 78 16.19 14.11 -29.87
N TRP A 79 16.54 12.85 -29.57
CA TRP A 79 17.55 12.10 -30.30
C TRP A 79 17.21 11.97 -31.80
N GLU A 80 15.95 11.70 -32.14
CA GLU A 80 15.47 11.59 -33.52
C GLU A 80 15.64 12.93 -34.26
N ARG A 81 15.17 14.03 -33.65
CA ARG A 81 15.29 15.38 -34.21
C ARG A 81 16.76 15.75 -34.46
N ASP A 82 17.61 15.54 -33.47
CA ASP A 82 19.03 15.90 -33.56
C ASP A 82 19.75 15.06 -34.63
N SER A 83 19.40 13.79 -34.74
CA SER A 83 19.92 12.89 -35.79
C SER A 83 19.50 13.33 -37.19
N ILE A 84 18.22 13.68 -37.38
CA ILE A 84 17.71 14.21 -38.65
C ILE A 84 18.43 15.50 -39.04
N GLN A 85 18.66 16.40 -38.07
CA GLN A 85 19.38 17.65 -38.32
C GLN A 85 20.82 17.40 -38.77
N LEU A 86 21.53 16.47 -38.10
CA LEU A 86 22.90 16.12 -38.45
C LEU A 86 23.01 15.56 -39.88
N ILE A 87 22.06 14.69 -40.26
CA ILE A 87 22.02 14.10 -41.61
C ILE A 87 21.84 15.20 -42.66
N ARG A 88 20.93 16.15 -42.43
CA ARG A 88 20.69 17.28 -43.35
C ARG A 88 21.94 18.14 -43.52
N GLN A 89 22.58 18.53 -42.43
CA GLN A 89 23.81 19.34 -42.46
C GLN A 89 24.99 18.65 -43.16
N THR A 90 25.03 17.32 -43.17
CA THR A 90 26.10 16.54 -43.81
C THR A 90 25.79 16.26 -45.29
N ALA A 91 24.52 16.28 -45.68
CA ALA A 91 24.09 16.05 -47.05
C ALA A 91 24.08 17.32 -47.91
N ASP A 92 23.99 18.49 -47.27
CA ASP A 92 24.21 19.82 -47.88
C ASP A 92 25.70 20.06 -48.18
#